data_AF-M7MY29-F1
#
_entry.id   AF-M7MY29-F1
#
_cell.length_a   1.000
_cell.length_b   1.000
_cell.length_c   1.000
_cell.angle_alpha   90.00
_cell.angle_beta   90.00
_cell.angle_gamma   90.00
#
_symmetry.space_group_name_H-M   'P 1'
#
loop_
_entity.id
_entity.type
_entity.pdbx_description
1 polymer ?
#
loop_
_entity_poly.entity_id
_entity_poly.type
_entity_poly.pdbx_seq_one_letter_code
_entity_poly.pdbx_strand_id
1 'polypeptide(L)'
;MSCEDDDNNNTNEEIELTATNYIYEGDLRTFYLESEINRLNGHIEEWMQIPDSDPGYNQAQENIAAANDQIDLHETEIAGILSPAEAFSIINPIIPPIPPSPSPCICFNVYNSIRNIVLLPGTDQLSLTIRDYETETIIVSTNNNSPVEIIPNTQNSGRFQPFQFEQPGFNGQATLTIQSDGQTYSILLDFQEPE
;
A
#
# COMPACT_ATOMS: atom_id res chain seq x y z
N MET A 1 -47.14 -11.07 14.06
CA MET A 1 -46.24 -11.53 13.00
C MET A 1 -45.00 -10.67 13.11
N SER A 2 -43.92 -11.32 13.57
CA SER A 2 -42.60 -10.73 13.80
C SER A 2 -41.90 -10.60 12.45
N CYS A 3 -41.41 -9.42 12.10
CA CYS A 3 -40.30 -9.32 11.15
C CYS A 3 -39.05 -9.36 12.03
N GLU A 4 -38.49 -10.56 12.19
CA GLU A 4 -37.10 -10.69 12.61
C GLU A 4 -36.27 -10.33 11.38
N ASP A 5 -35.67 -9.13 11.43
CA ASP A 5 -34.58 -8.73 10.55
C ASP A 5 -33.37 -9.57 10.94
N ASP A 6 -33.30 -10.77 10.36
CA ASP A 6 -32.12 -11.62 10.37
C ASP A 6 -31.14 -11.12 9.29
N ASP A 7 -30.81 -9.82 9.35
CA ASP A 7 -29.68 -9.23 8.61
C ASP A 7 -28.37 -9.58 9.34
N ASN A 8 -28.16 -10.88 9.53
CA ASN A 8 -26.86 -11.41 9.90
C ASN A 8 -26.06 -11.65 8.62
N ASN A 9 -25.92 -10.59 7.82
CA ASN A 9 -25.09 -10.59 6.64
C ASN A 9 -23.63 -10.44 7.08
N ASN A 10 -23.14 -11.47 7.75
CA ASN A 10 -21.73 -11.67 8.01
C ASN A 10 -21.12 -12.17 6.69
N THR A 11 -21.11 -11.29 5.69
CA THR A 11 -20.30 -11.46 4.48
C THR A 11 -18.85 -11.32 4.92
N ASN A 12 -18.28 -12.43 5.41
CA ASN A 12 -16.86 -12.73 5.24
C ASN A 12 -16.60 -12.93 3.73
N GLU A 13 -16.93 -11.93 2.92
CA GLU A 13 -16.43 -11.86 1.57
C GLU A 13 -14.93 -11.67 1.70
N GLU A 14 -14.18 -12.60 1.10
CA GLU A 14 -12.72 -12.52 1.05
C GLU A 14 -12.35 -11.23 0.32
N ILE A 15 -11.73 -10.29 1.04
CA ILE A 15 -11.33 -9.01 0.45
C ILE A 15 -10.17 -9.26 -0.51
N GLU A 16 -10.45 -9.22 -1.81
CA GLU A 16 -9.46 -9.31 -2.87
C GLU A 16 -8.97 -7.90 -3.24
N LEU A 17 -7.68 -7.62 -3.04
CA LEU A 17 -7.06 -6.38 -3.52
C LEU A 17 -6.84 -6.47 -5.03
N THR A 18 -7.33 -5.47 -5.77
CA THR A 18 -7.24 -5.38 -7.23
C THR A 18 -6.59 -4.06 -7.63
N ALA A 19 -6.07 -3.95 -8.85
CA ALA A 19 -5.43 -2.73 -9.38
C ALA A 19 -6.24 -1.43 -9.19
N THR A 20 -7.56 -1.52 -8.95
CA THR A 20 -8.48 -0.38 -8.90
C THR A 20 -9.08 -0.13 -7.51
N ASN A 21 -8.70 -0.91 -6.49
CA ASN A 21 -9.30 -0.82 -5.15
C ASN A 21 -8.35 -0.33 -4.04
N TYR A 22 -7.14 0.14 -4.39
CA TYR A 22 -6.15 0.72 -3.47
C TYR A 22 -5.50 2.01 -4.01
N ILE A 23 -4.86 2.77 -3.13
CA ILE A 23 -4.46 4.17 -3.40
C ILE A 23 -3.10 4.31 -4.12
N TYR A 24 -2.17 3.35 -3.97
CA TYR A 24 -0.80 3.51 -4.47
C TYR A 24 -0.33 2.31 -5.28
N GLU A 25 -0.46 2.43 -6.62
CA GLU A 25 -0.23 1.36 -7.61
C GLU A 25 1.17 0.70 -7.54
N GLY A 26 2.19 1.44 -7.10
CA GLY A 26 3.54 0.90 -6.87
C GLY A 26 3.70 0.13 -5.55
N ASP A 27 2.98 0.53 -4.51
CA ASP A 27 3.17 0.02 -3.15
C ASP A 27 2.71 -1.42 -3.03
N LEU A 28 1.61 -1.82 -3.68
CA LEU A 28 1.14 -3.21 -3.65
C LEU A 28 2.13 -4.16 -4.37
N ARG A 29 2.72 -3.70 -5.48
CA ARG A 29 3.71 -4.50 -6.22
C ARG A 29 5.02 -4.60 -5.46
N THR A 30 5.55 -3.49 -4.95
CA THR A 30 6.72 -3.48 -4.07
C THR A 30 6.49 -4.40 -2.88
N PHE A 31 5.33 -4.27 -2.23
CA PHE A 31 4.97 -5.07 -1.07
C PHE A 31 4.85 -6.57 -1.40
N TYR A 32 4.28 -6.95 -2.55
CA TYR A 32 4.26 -8.33 -3.03
C TYR A 32 5.69 -8.87 -3.22
N LEU A 33 6.57 -8.09 -3.88
CA LEU A 33 7.95 -8.49 -4.14
C LEU A 33 8.75 -8.63 -2.84
N GLU A 34 8.60 -7.71 -1.89
CA GLU A 34 9.22 -7.78 -0.56
C GLU A 34 8.73 -9.00 0.24
N SER A 35 7.44 -9.31 0.17
CA SER A 35 6.87 -10.52 0.79
C SER A 35 7.48 -11.80 0.20
N GLU A 36 7.69 -11.83 -1.11
CA GLU A 36 8.27 -12.97 -1.80
C GLU A 36 9.77 -13.12 -1.51
N ILE A 37 10.51 -12.00 -1.40
CA ILE A 37 11.90 -11.98 -0.91
C ILE A 37 11.99 -12.57 0.50
N ASN A 38 11.11 -12.14 1.41
CA ASN A 38 11.07 -12.67 2.78
C ASN A 38 10.79 -14.17 2.80
N ARG A 39 9.86 -14.66 1.96
CA ARG A 39 9.57 -16.09 1.82
C ARG A 39 10.79 -16.87 1.34
N LEU A 40 11.50 -16.37 0.33
CA LEU A 40 12.71 -16.99 -0.22
C LEU A 40 13.85 -17.02 0.82
N ASN A 41 14.05 -15.93 1.58
CA ASN A 41 15.01 -15.88 2.67
C ASN A 41 14.70 -16.93 3.76
N GLY A 42 13.43 -17.10 4.13
CA GLY A 42 13.03 -18.15 5.07
C GLY A 42 13.39 -19.56 4.57
N HIS A 43 13.19 -19.85 3.29
CA HIS A 43 13.60 -21.14 2.71
C HIS A 43 15.13 -21.30 2.65
N ILE A 44 15.88 -20.23 2.38
CA ILE A 44 17.35 -20.26 2.43
C ILE A 44 17.82 -20.61 3.84
N GLU A 45 17.25 -20.01 4.89
CA GLU A 45 17.58 -20.34 6.27
C GLU A 45 17.35 -21.82 6.58
N GLU A 46 16.24 -22.40 6.11
CA GLU A 46 15.94 -23.84 6.24
C GLU A 46 16.97 -24.71 5.50
N TRP A 47 17.29 -24.39 4.24
CA TRP A 47 18.25 -25.15 3.43
C TRP A 47 19.68 -25.05 3.96
N MET A 48 20.07 -23.93 4.57
CA MET A 48 21.38 -23.76 5.20
C MET A 48 21.59 -24.66 6.43
N GLN A 49 20.52 -25.19 7.03
CA GLN A 49 20.64 -26.15 8.15
C GLN A 49 20.94 -27.59 7.68
N ILE A 50 20.87 -27.88 6.37
CA ILE A 50 21.13 -29.22 5.84
C ILE A 50 22.64 -29.49 5.86
N PRO A 51 23.11 -30.55 6.56
CA PRO A 51 24.54 -30.83 6.66
C PRO A 51 25.10 -31.35 5.33
N ASP A 52 26.39 -31.12 5.09
CA ASP A 52 27.15 -31.56 3.92
C ASP A 52 27.13 -33.07 3.66
N SER A 53 26.91 -33.84 4.72
CA SER A 53 26.75 -35.30 4.68
C SER A 53 25.36 -35.77 4.26
N ASP A 54 24.37 -34.88 4.18
CA ASP A 54 23.01 -35.23 3.79
C ASP A 54 22.90 -35.44 2.27
N PRO A 55 22.23 -36.52 1.79
CA PRO A 55 22.00 -36.74 0.37
C PRO A 55 21.28 -35.58 -0.34
N GLY A 56 20.51 -34.77 0.39
CA GLY A 56 19.83 -33.57 -0.08
C GLY A 56 20.69 -32.31 -0.12
N TYR A 57 21.94 -32.36 0.35
CA TYR A 57 22.80 -31.17 0.43
C TYR A 57 23.01 -30.47 -0.92
N ASN A 58 23.33 -31.23 -1.97
CA ASN A 58 23.55 -30.65 -3.30
C ASN A 58 22.29 -29.98 -3.84
N GLN A 59 21.12 -30.59 -3.62
CA GLN A 59 19.84 -29.99 -4.00
C GLN A 59 19.55 -28.72 -3.20
N ALA A 60 19.88 -28.70 -1.91
CA ALA A 60 19.74 -27.53 -1.06
C ALA A 60 20.63 -26.37 -1.57
N GLN A 61 21.87 -26.66 -1.98
CA GLN A 61 22.76 -25.64 -2.56
C GLN A 61 22.23 -25.09 -3.88
N GLU A 62 21.69 -25.95 -4.76
CA GLU A 62 21.05 -25.51 -6.02
C GLU A 62 19.82 -24.63 -5.74
N ASN A 63 19.00 -25.00 -4.75
CA ASN A 63 17.83 -24.23 -4.37
C ASN A 63 18.20 -22.87 -3.77
N ILE A 64 19.25 -22.80 -2.94
CA ILE A 64 19.78 -21.54 -2.40
C ILE A 64 20.23 -20.63 -3.54
N ALA A 65 20.97 -21.15 -4.52
CA ALA A 65 21.41 -20.36 -5.67
C ALA A 65 20.22 -19.80 -6.47
N ALA A 66 19.23 -20.65 -6.78
CA ALA A 66 18.04 -20.23 -7.52
C ALA A 66 17.17 -19.23 -6.74
N ALA A 67 17.11 -19.34 -5.41
CA ALA A 67 16.39 -18.39 -4.56
C ALA A 67 17.09 -17.03 -4.51
N ASN A 68 18.43 -17.00 -4.43
CA ASN A 68 19.19 -15.75 -4.51
C ASN A 68 18.98 -15.05 -5.86
N ASP A 69 19.01 -15.78 -6.97
CA ASP A 69 18.75 -15.20 -8.30
C ASP A 69 17.34 -14.55 -8.39
N GLN A 70 16.33 -15.15 -7.74
CA GLN A 70 14.99 -14.59 -7.67
C GLN A 70 14.89 -13.37 -6.76
N ILE A 71 15.60 -13.38 -5.62
CA ILE A 71 15.71 -12.22 -4.73
C ILE A 71 16.31 -11.05 -5.49
N ASP A 72 17.43 -11.24 -6.19
CA ASP A 72 18.09 -10.19 -6.98
C ASP A 72 17.16 -9.60 -8.05
N LEU A 73 16.35 -10.44 -8.71
CA LEU A 73 15.35 -10.00 -9.68
C LEU A 73 14.25 -9.15 -9.03
N HIS A 74 13.72 -9.59 -7.88
CA HIS A 74 12.69 -8.85 -7.15
C HIS A 74 13.23 -7.53 -6.60
N GLU A 75 14.45 -7.50 -6.04
CA GLU A 75 15.10 -6.27 -5.58
C GLU A 75 15.34 -5.29 -6.72
N THR A 76 15.76 -5.78 -7.89
CA THR A 76 15.91 -4.96 -9.10
C THR A 76 14.58 -4.37 -9.55
N GLU A 77 13.50 -5.16 -9.49
CA GLU A 77 12.16 -4.69 -9.82
C GLU A 77 11.67 -3.64 -8.83
N ILE A 78 11.83 -3.87 -7.51
CA ILE A 78 11.52 -2.90 -6.46
C ILE A 78 12.25 -1.57 -6.70
N ALA A 79 13.55 -1.62 -6.99
CA ALA A 79 14.34 -0.43 -7.29
C ALA A 79 13.89 0.30 -8.58
N GLY A 80 13.18 -0.39 -9.47
CA GLY A 80 12.56 0.18 -10.66
C GLY A 80 11.17 0.75 -10.42
N ILE A 81 10.51 0.40 -9.30
CA ILE A 81 9.22 0.96 -8.91
C ILE A 81 9.49 2.32 -8.27
N LEU A 82 9.11 3.38 -8.98
CA LEU A 82 9.23 4.74 -8.47
C LEU A 82 8.40 4.89 -7.19
N SER A 83 9.10 5.07 -6.06
CA SER A 83 8.48 5.57 -4.85
C SER A 83 7.90 6.97 -5.12
N PRO A 84 6.71 7.31 -4.60
CA PRO A 84 6.20 8.67 -4.66
C PRO A 84 7.27 9.67 -4.17
N ALA A 85 8.04 9.34 -3.13
CA ALA A 85 9.10 10.23 -2.62
C ALA A 85 10.26 10.43 -3.63
N GLU A 86 10.56 9.45 -4.48
CA GLU A 86 11.66 9.52 -5.46
C GLU A 86 11.25 10.18 -6.78
N ALA A 87 9.97 10.10 -7.15
CA ALA A 87 9.40 10.89 -8.25
C ALA A 87 9.47 12.41 -8.00
N PHE A 88 9.81 12.86 -6.78
CA PHE A 88 9.83 14.27 -6.37
C PHE A 88 11.22 14.85 -6.09
N SER A 89 12.28 14.33 -6.72
CA SER A 89 13.60 14.96 -6.64
C SER A 89 13.74 16.17 -7.58
N ILE A 90 13.28 17.34 -7.16
CA ILE A 90 13.66 18.61 -7.81
C ILE A 90 15.07 18.99 -7.34
N ILE A 91 16.06 18.88 -8.22
CA ILE A 91 17.36 19.53 -8.01
C ILE A 91 17.10 21.04 -8.07
N ASN A 92 17.01 21.70 -6.92
CA ASN A 92 16.73 23.12 -6.85
C ASN A 92 17.89 23.94 -7.45
N PRO A 93 17.69 24.72 -8.52
CA PRO A 93 18.61 25.80 -8.85
C PRO A 93 18.57 26.85 -7.73
N ILE A 94 19.74 27.41 -7.37
CA ILE A 94 19.81 28.53 -6.43
C ILE A 94 19.18 29.76 -7.12
N ILE A 95 17.97 30.12 -6.72
CA ILE A 95 17.25 31.30 -7.22
C ILE A 95 17.02 32.28 -6.05
N PRO A 96 17.21 33.60 -6.26
CA PRO A 96 16.97 34.64 -5.25
C PRO A 96 15.52 34.62 -4.73
N PRO A 97 15.23 35.19 -3.54
CA PRO A 97 13.96 34.99 -2.85
C PRO A 97 12.76 35.46 -3.68
N ILE A 98 11.90 34.49 -4.03
CA ILE A 98 10.61 34.69 -4.71
C ILE A 98 9.49 34.64 -3.64
N PRO A 99 8.39 35.40 -3.80
CA PRO A 99 7.27 35.41 -2.85
C PRO A 99 6.61 34.02 -2.73
N PRO A 100 5.87 33.74 -1.64
CA PRO A 100 5.28 32.42 -1.41
C PRO A 100 4.26 32.11 -2.51
N SER A 101 4.64 31.21 -3.43
CA SER A 101 3.74 30.53 -4.36
C SER A 101 3.35 29.19 -3.74
N PRO A 102 2.11 28.70 -3.92
CA PRO A 102 1.67 27.43 -3.37
C PRO A 102 2.56 26.29 -3.89
N SER A 103 2.87 25.35 -2.99
CA SER A 103 3.67 24.15 -3.27
C SER A 103 3.21 23.41 -4.52
N PRO A 104 4.11 22.70 -5.23
CA PRO A 104 3.74 21.84 -6.35
C PRO A 104 2.69 20.83 -5.89
N CYS A 105 1.44 21.04 -6.27
CA CYS A 105 0.41 20.03 -6.11
C CYS A 105 0.61 18.99 -7.20
N ILE A 106 1.09 17.81 -6.80
CA ILE A 106 1.04 16.64 -7.67
C ILE A 106 -0.38 16.10 -7.54
N CYS A 107 -1.17 16.28 -8.59
CA CYS A 107 -2.49 15.65 -8.72
C CYS A 107 -2.29 14.20 -9.17
N PHE A 108 -2.71 13.24 -8.36
CA PHE A 108 -2.85 11.86 -8.80
C PHE A 108 -4.28 11.61 -9.29
N ASN A 109 -4.41 11.13 -10.53
CA ASN A 109 -5.70 10.66 -11.02
C ASN A 109 -6.02 9.33 -10.34
N VAL A 110 -7.14 9.27 -9.61
CA VAL A 110 -7.60 8.08 -8.90
C VAL A 110 -9.06 7.81 -9.25
N TYR A 111 -9.44 6.54 -9.37
CA TYR A 111 -10.84 6.21 -9.60
C TYR A 111 -11.63 6.23 -8.28
N ASN A 112 -12.88 6.65 -8.35
CA ASN A 112 -13.82 6.61 -7.23
C ASN A 112 -14.30 5.19 -6.86
N SER A 113 -13.47 4.19 -7.14
CA SER A 113 -13.68 2.78 -6.80
C SER A 113 -12.73 2.30 -5.70
N ILE A 114 -11.74 3.10 -5.31
CA ILE A 114 -10.79 2.72 -4.26
C ILE A 114 -11.48 2.51 -2.92
N ARG A 115 -11.05 1.51 -2.14
CA ARG A 115 -11.67 1.20 -0.84
C ARG A 115 -10.66 0.85 0.24
N ASN A 116 -9.39 0.71 -0.10
CA ASN A 116 -8.38 0.19 0.80
C ASN A 116 -7.09 1.03 0.76
N ILE A 117 -6.42 1.13 1.90
CA ILE A 117 -5.05 1.65 1.99
C ILE A 117 -4.15 0.52 2.42
N VAL A 118 -3.10 0.27 1.65
CA VAL A 118 -2.05 -0.67 2.03
C VAL A 118 -1.07 0.06 2.95
N LEU A 119 -0.72 -0.58 4.07
CA LEU A 119 0.23 -0.05 5.04
C LEU A 119 1.64 -0.49 4.65
N LEU A 120 2.62 0.41 4.84
CA LEU A 120 4.03 0.08 4.68
C LEU A 120 4.48 -0.91 5.79
N PRO A 121 5.47 -1.78 5.51
CA PRO A 121 6.05 -2.63 6.53
C PRO A 121 6.57 -1.82 7.72
N GLY A 122 6.18 -2.22 8.94
CA GLY A 122 6.57 -1.55 10.18
C GLY A 122 5.67 -0.39 10.61
N THR A 123 4.64 -0.04 9.82
CA THR A 123 3.60 0.92 10.24
C THR A 123 2.52 0.23 11.06
N ASP A 124 2.39 0.61 12.33
CA ASP A 124 1.36 0.06 13.24
C ASP A 124 0.13 0.95 13.40
N GLN A 125 0.28 2.25 13.10
CA GLN A 125 -0.79 3.25 13.23
C GLN A 125 -0.88 4.10 11.97
N LEU A 126 -2.10 4.20 11.45
CA LEU A 126 -2.41 5.02 10.29
C LEU A 126 -3.76 5.71 10.52
N SER A 127 -3.79 7.04 10.35
CA SER A 127 -5.03 7.79 10.20
C SER A 127 -5.08 8.40 8.80
N LEU A 128 -6.21 8.23 8.14
CA LEU A 128 -6.50 8.80 6.83
C LEU A 128 -7.54 9.90 6.98
N THR A 129 -7.36 10.99 6.25
CA THR A 129 -8.46 11.91 5.95
C THR A 129 -8.44 12.28 4.48
N ILE A 130 -9.56 12.08 3.79
CA ILE A 130 -9.81 12.60 2.44
C ILE A 130 -10.78 13.76 2.58
N ARG A 131 -10.41 14.92 2.05
CA ARG A 131 -11.20 16.14 2.13
C ARG A 131 -11.38 16.75 0.75
N ASP A 132 -12.59 17.12 0.40
CA ASP A 132 -12.89 17.90 -0.81
C ASP A 132 -12.01 19.17 -0.83
N TYR A 133 -11.35 19.43 -1.96
CA TYR A 133 -10.43 20.55 -2.10
C TYR A 133 -11.15 21.92 -2.09
N GLU A 134 -12.34 22.01 -2.66
CA GLU A 134 -13.10 23.26 -2.77
C GLU A 134 -13.93 23.54 -1.51
N THR A 135 -14.62 22.52 -1.00
CA THR A 135 -15.60 22.69 0.08
C THR A 135 -15.02 22.40 1.47
N GLU A 136 -13.81 21.84 1.53
CA GLU A 136 -13.19 21.33 2.74
C GLU A 136 -14.03 20.28 3.49
N THR A 137 -15.03 19.68 2.85
CA THR A 137 -15.84 18.63 3.45
C THR A 137 -15.06 17.33 3.56
N ILE A 138 -15.22 16.62 4.68
CA ILE A 138 -14.60 15.31 4.86
C ILE A 138 -15.38 14.29 4.03
N ILE A 139 -14.67 13.56 3.18
CA ILE A 139 -15.21 12.53 2.30
C ILE A 139 -14.90 11.14 2.89
N VAL A 140 -13.74 11.00 3.52
CA VAL A 140 -13.32 9.80 4.26
C VAL A 140 -12.55 10.24 5.48
N SER A 141 -12.82 9.61 6.62
CA SER A 141 -11.98 9.72 7.81
C SER A 141 -11.79 8.36 8.44
N THR A 142 -10.55 8.00 8.72
CA THR A 142 -10.20 6.84 9.53
C THR A 142 -9.36 7.25 10.74
N ASN A 143 -9.20 6.35 11.70
CA ASN A 143 -8.38 6.60 12.89
C ASN A 143 -7.64 5.33 13.33
N ASN A 144 -6.82 5.43 14.37
CA ASN A 144 -6.00 4.33 14.87
C ASN A 144 -6.81 3.15 15.47
N ASN A 145 -8.12 3.31 15.62
CA ASN A 145 -9.04 2.24 16.05
C ASN A 145 -9.80 1.60 14.88
N SER A 146 -9.63 2.11 13.66
CA SER A 146 -10.20 1.48 12.48
C SER A 146 -9.62 0.07 12.30
N PRO A 147 -10.43 -0.90 11.85
CA PRO A 147 -9.96 -2.26 11.66
C PRO A 147 -8.84 -2.29 10.63
N VAL A 148 -7.80 -3.05 10.94
CA VAL A 148 -6.69 -3.34 10.03
C VAL A 148 -6.74 -4.82 9.72
N GLU A 149 -6.72 -5.15 8.45
CA GLU A 149 -6.80 -6.50 7.92
C GLU A 149 -5.46 -6.94 7.36
N ILE A 150 -5.28 -8.25 7.20
CA ILE A 150 -4.04 -8.85 6.69
C ILE A 150 -4.27 -9.20 5.23
N ILE A 151 -3.33 -8.79 4.38
CA ILE A 151 -3.33 -9.18 2.97
C ILE A 151 -3.03 -10.70 2.92
N PRO A 152 -3.88 -11.52 2.29
CA PRO A 152 -3.65 -12.96 2.19
C PRO A 152 -2.28 -13.29 1.59
N ASN A 153 -1.70 -14.42 2.01
CA ASN A 153 -0.40 -14.93 1.53
C ASN A 153 0.84 -14.09 1.89
N THR A 154 0.74 -13.17 2.85
CA THR A 154 1.85 -12.28 3.25
C THR A 154 2.45 -12.60 4.61
N GLN A 155 2.02 -13.70 5.26
CA GLN A 155 2.49 -14.09 6.59
C GLN A 155 2.38 -12.97 7.65
N ASN A 156 1.30 -12.19 7.61
CA ASN A 156 1.02 -11.02 8.47
C ASN A 156 1.92 -9.80 8.24
N SER A 157 2.81 -9.82 7.26
CA SER A 157 3.61 -8.65 6.89
C SER A 157 2.78 -7.60 6.14
N GLY A 158 1.78 -8.05 5.38
CA GLY A 158 0.89 -7.19 4.60
C GLY A 158 -0.33 -6.82 5.38
N ARG A 159 -0.52 -5.52 5.56
CA ARG A 159 -1.66 -4.98 6.28
C ARG A 159 -2.34 -3.94 5.42
N PHE A 160 -3.66 -3.91 5.48
CA PHE A 160 -4.43 -2.86 4.82
C PHE A 160 -5.57 -2.42 5.72
N GLN A 161 -6.02 -1.20 5.48
CA GLN A 161 -7.13 -0.60 6.20
C GLN A 161 -8.24 -0.28 5.21
N PRO A 162 -9.41 -0.92 5.30
CA PRO A 162 -10.55 -0.58 4.48
C PRO A 162 -11.12 0.77 4.93
N PHE A 163 -11.71 1.48 3.98
CA PHE A 163 -12.44 2.72 4.20
C PHE A 163 -13.61 2.82 3.23
N GLN A 164 -14.56 3.69 3.57
CA GLN A 164 -15.73 3.97 2.73
C GLN A 164 -15.88 5.47 2.53
N PHE A 165 -16.27 5.85 1.32
CA PHE A 165 -16.67 7.21 1.00
C PHE A 165 -17.99 7.53 1.71
N GLU A 166 -18.00 8.60 2.51
CA GLU A 166 -19.22 9.17 3.09
C GLU A 166 -20.14 9.71 1.98
N GLN A 167 -19.57 10.08 0.84
CA GLN A 167 -20.28 10.53 -0.36
C GLN A 167 -20.04 9.54 -1.50
N PRO A 168 -20.95 8.57 -1.73
CA PRO A 168 -20.87 7.68 -2.87
C PRO A 168 -20.89 8.48 -4.17
N GLY A 169 -19.97 8.20 -5.10
CA GLY A 169 -19.96 8.94 -6.38
C GLY A 169 -19.18 10.26 -6.37
N PHE A 170 -18.37 10.54 -5.34
CA PHE A 170 -17.47 11.71 -5.37
C PHE A 170 -16.60 11.77 -6.65
N ASN A 171 -16.64 12.89 -7.35
CA ASN A 171 -15.86 13.18 -8.55
C ASN A 171 -15.30 14.61 -8.41
N GLY A 172 -14.01 14.77 -8.62
CA GLY A 172 -13.30 16.04 -8.45
C GLY A 172 -12.09 15.96 -7.53
N GLN A 173 -11.55 17.12 -7.19
CA GLN A 173 -10.29 17.22 -6.45
C GLN A 173 -10.49 17.04 -4.94
N ALA A 174 -9.61 16.25 -4.31
CA ALA A 174 -9.60 16.05 -2.87
C ALA A 174 -8.18 15.98 -2.32
N THR A 175 -7.96 16.51 -1.13
CA THR A 175 -6.69 16.37 -0.40
C THR A 175 -6.73 15.11 0.46
N LEU A 176 -5.80 14.19 0.21
CA LEU A 176 -5.51 13.05 1.07
C LEU A 176 -4.50 13.49 2.14
N THR A 177 -4.78 13.22 3.40
CA THR A 177 -3.82 13.37 4.50
C THR A 177 -3.65 12.03 5.19
N ILE A 178 -2.41 11.57 5.29
CA ILE A 178 -2.03 10.36 6.01
C ILE A 178 -1.19 10.78 7.22
N GLN A 179 -1.52 10.28 8.41
CA GLN A 179 -0.66 10.41 9.59
C GLN A 179 -0.24 9.04 10.08
N SER A 180 1.06 8.88 10.32
CA SER A 180 1.66 7.66 10.82
C SER A 180 2.92 7.98 11.61
N ASP A 181 3.10 7.37 12.77
CA ASP A 181 4.32 7.47 13.60
C ASP A 181 4.86 8.90 13.81
N GLY A 182 3.95 9.87 13.94
CA GLY A 182 4.27 11.29 14.15
C GLY A 182 4.62 12.08 12.88
N GLN A 183 4.61 11.44 11.71
CA GLN A 183 4.75 12.07 10.41
C GLN A 183 3.38 12.33 9.77
N THR A 184 3.30 13.37 8.94
CA THR A 184 2.08 13.71 8.18
C THR A 184 2.45 13.93 6.73
N TYR A 185 1.72 13.24 5.86
CA TYR A 185 1.85 13.32 4.41
C TYR A 185 0.54 13.87 3.85
N SER A 186 0.62 14.81 2.91
CA SER A 186 -0.56 15.33 2.22
C SER A 186 -0.34 15.36 0.72
N ILE A 187 -1.30 14.84 -0.04
CA ILE A 187 -1.28 14.84 -1.50
C ILE A 187 -2.63 15.30 -2.06
N LEU A 188 -2.62 15.85 -3.28
CA LEU A 188 -3.83 16.19 -4.01
C LEU A 188 -4.22 15.03 -4.92
N LEU A 189 -5.47 14.59 -4.83
CA LEU A 189 -6.08 13.55 -5.63
C LEU A 189 -7.10 14.17 -6.57
N ASP A 190 -7.24 13.61 -7.76
CA ASP A 190 -8.32 13.91 -8.72
C ASP A 190 -9.15 12.65 -8.92
N PHE A 191 -10.34 12.62 -8.30
CA PHE A 191 -11.25 11.48 -8.36
C PHE A 191 -12.06 11.49 -9.64
N GLN A 192 -12.05 10.37 -10.37
CA GLN A 192 -12.80 10.20 -11.62
C GLN A 192 -13.79 9.03 -11.52
N GLU A 193 -14.88 9.11 -12.27
CA GLU A 193 -15.77 7.98 -12.46
C GLU A 193 -15.11 6.92 -13.37
N PRO A 194 -15.27 5.62 -13.08
CA PRO A 194 -14.82 4.57 -13.99
C PRO A 194 -15.64 4.61 -15.29
N GLU A 195 -14.96 4.60 -16.45
CA GLU A 195 -15.57 4.52 -17.78
C GLU A 195 -16.32 3.20 -18.04
#